data_AF-A0A968C351-F1
#
_entry.id   AF-A0A968C351-F1
#
_cell.length_a   1.000
_cell.length_b   1.000
_cell.length_c   1.000
_cell.angle_alpha   90.00
_cell.angle_beta   90.00
_cell.angle_gamma   90.00
#
_symmetry.space_group_name_H-M   'P 1'
#
loop_
_entity.id
_entity.type
_entity.pdbx_description
1 polymer ?
#
loop_
_entity_poly.entity_id
_entity_poly.type
_entity_poly.pdbx_seq_one_letter_code
_entity_poly.pdbx_strand_id
1 'polypeptide(L)' 'MLKGVDILANAVKVTLGPKGRNVVLDKSFGAPRITKDGVTVAKEIELSDKFENMGAQMVREVASKT' A
#
# COMPACT_ATOMS: atom_id res chain seq x y z
N MET A 1 -6.71 4.48 -13.97
CA MET A 1 -5.27 4.14 -13.89
C MET A 1 -4.48 5.06 -12.96
N LEU A 2 -4.36 6.37 -13.24
CA LEU A 2 -3.57 7.29 -12.40
C LEU A 2 -4.01 7.29 -10.93
N LYS A 3 -5.33 7.35 -10.70
CA LYS A 3 -5.93 7.32 -9.35
C LYS A 3 -5.52 6.11 -8.51
N GLY A 4 -5.45 4.91 -9.10
CA GLY A 4 -5.05 3.70 -8.37
C GLY A 4 -3.58 3.73 -7.94
N VAL A 5 -2.73 4.29 -8.80
CA VAL A 5 -1.32 4.54 -8.48
C VAL A 5 -1.20 5.60 -7.39
N ASP A 6 -1.96 6.69 -7.47
CA ASP A 6 -1.94 7.76 -6.48
C ASP A 6 -2.39 7.29 -5.10
N ILE A 7 -3.40 6.43 -5.02
CA ILE A 7 -3.86 5.85 -3.74
C ILE A 7 -2.74 5.04 -3.10
N LEU A 8 -2.11 4.14 -3.86
CA LEU A 8 -1.02 3.31 -3.37
C LEU A 8 0.21 4.16 -2.98
N ALA A 9 0.56 5.15 -3.81
CA ALA A 9 1.67 6.07 -3.55
C ALA A 9 1.43 6.91 -2.28
N ASN A 10 0.21 7.42 -2.06
CA ASN A 10 -0.09 8.18 -0.86
C ASN A 10 -0.03 7.33 0.42
N ALA A 11 -0.44 6.07 0.35
CA ALA A 11 -0.37 5.14 1.48
C ALA A 11 1.08 4.71 1.81
N VAL A 12 1.95 4.58 0.80
CA VAL A 12 3.35 4.22 1.01
C VAL A 12 4.21 5.43 1.39
N LYS A 13 3.92 6.64 0.88
CA LYS A 13 4.78 7.80 1.16
C LYS A 13 4.84 8.14 2.64
N VAL A 14 3.77 7.88 3.39
CA VAL A 14 3.73 8.19 4.82
C VAL A 14 4.69 7.32 5.63
N THR A 15 5.09 6.15 5.13
CA THR A 15 6.04 5.26 5.80
C THR A 15 7.50 5.53 5.44
N LEU A 16 7.76 6.31 4.39
CA LEU A 16 9.12 6.56 3.88
C LEU A 16 9.96 7.43 4.81
N GLY A 17 11.26 7.10 4.87
CA GLY A 17 12.28 7.86 5.59
C GLY A 17 12.34 7.57 7.10
N PRO A 18 13.41 8.04 7.78
CA PRO A 18 13.63 7.78 9.21
C PRO A 18 12.49 8.35 10.07
N LYS A 19 11.88 9.46 9.67
CA LYS A 19 10.71 10.07 10.32
C LYS A 19 9.35 9.64 9.74
N GLY A 20 9.31 8.56 8.96
CA GLY A 20 8.06 7.97 8.47
C GLY A 20 7.12 7.58 9.62
N ARG A 21 5.82 7.69 9.37
CA ARG A 21 4.73 7.36 10.30
C ARG A 21 4.33 5.91 10.16
N ASN A 22 3.65 5.42 11.20
CA ASN A 22 3.09 4.08 11.20
C ASN A 22 1.74 4.08 10.48
N VAL A 23 1.51 3.03 9.72
CA VAL A 23 0.23 2.71 9.08
C VAL A 23 -0.43 1.61 9.89
N VAL A 24 -1.73 1.75 10.11
CA VAL A 24 -2.55 0.75 10.77
C VAL A 24 -3.30 -0.02 9.68
N LEU A 25 -3.09 -1.32 9.65
CA LEU A 25 -3.73 -2.25 8.73
C LEU A 25 -4.82 -3.00 9.49
N ASP A 26 -6.04 -2.89 9.00
CA ASP A 26 -7.17 -3.62 9.55
C ASP A 26 -7.17 -5.06 9.02
N LYS A 27 -7.37 -6.02 9.93
CA LYS A 27 -7.36 -7.45 9.59
C LYS A 27 -8.76 -8.01 9.79
N SER A 28 -9.16 -8.91 8.90
CA SER A 28 -10.47 -9.57 8.97
C SER A 28 -10.70 -10.35 10.27
N PHE A 29 -9.64 -10.75 10.98
CA PHE A 29 -9.71 -11.40 12.29
C PHE A 29 -8.53 -10.99 13.18
N GLY A 30 -8.81 -10.72 14.46
CA GLY A 30 -7.80 -10.41 15.48
C GLY A 30 -7.53 -8.91 15.65
N ALA A 31 -6.36 -8.57 16.22
CA ALA A 31 -5.95 -7.19 16.46
C ALA A 31 -5.38 -6.54 15.18
N PRO A 32 -5.57 -5.21 15.01
CA PRO A 32 -5.03 -4.47 13.86
C PRO A 32 -3.50 -4.52 13.87
N ARG A 33 -2.90 -4.61 12.68
CA ARG A 33 -1.43 -4.67 12.53
C ARG A 33 -0.88 -3.27 12.28
N ILE A 34 0.03 -2.84 13.14
CA ILE A 34 0.74 -1.56 12.96
C ILE A 34 2.07 -1.86 12.25
N THR A 35 2.33 -1.18 11.13
CA THR A 35 3.58 -1.35 10.38
C THR A 35 4.11 -0.02 9.84
N LYS A 36 5.43 0.04 9.65
CA LYS A 36 6.13 1.12 8.93
C LYS A 36 6.78 0.61 7.65
N ASP A 37 6.57 -0.66 7.31
CA ASP A 37 7.07 -1.23 6.07
C ASP A 37 6.12 -0.91 4.90
N GLY A 38 6.59 -0.08 3.99
CA GLY A 38 5.83 0.33 2.80
C GLY A 38 5.50 -0.82 1.86
N VAL A 39 6.34 -1.87 1.81
CA VAL A 39 6.09 -3.05 0.98
C VAL A 39 4.91 -3.85 1.53
N THR A 40 4.85 -4.03 2.85
CA THR A 40 3.71 -4.67 3.52
C THR A 40 2.43 -3.86 3.33
N VAL A 41 2.49 -2.52 3.44
CA VAL A 41 1.32 -1.65 3.20
C VAL A 41 0.82 -1.77 1.76
N ALA A 42 1.70 -1.73 0.76
CA ALA A 42 1.34 -1.90 -0.64
C ALA A 42 0.73 -3.28 -0.95
N LYS A 43 1.01 -4.29 -0.12
CA LYS A 43 0.48 -5.65 -0.29
C LYS A 43 -0.95 -5.83 0.20
N GLU A 44 -1.39 -5.04 1.18
CA GLU A 44 -2.73 -5.15 1.76
C GLU A 44 -3.76 -4.20 1.12
N ILE A 45 -3.33 -3.29 0.25
CA ILE A 45 -4.25 -2.40 -0.48
C ILE A 45 -4.89 -3.15 -1.65
N GLU A 46 -6.21 -3.28 -1.62
CA GLU A 46 -7.04 -3.74 -2.73
C GLU A 46 -8.04 -2.65 -3.12
N LEU A 47 -8.14 -2.36 -4.41
CA LEU A 47 -9.04 -1.35 -4.96
C LEU A 47 -10.23 -2.04 -5.62
N SER A 48 -11.43 -1.54 -5.37
CA SER A 48 -12.68 -2.10 -5.90
C SER A 48 -12.85 -1.90 -7.42
N ASP A 49 -12.29 -0.81 -7.97
CA ASP A 49 -12.29 -0.57 -9.41
C ASP A 49 -11.17 -1.37 -10.10
N LYS A 50 -11.54 -2.19 -11.09
CA LYS A 50 -10.60 -2.99 -11.90
C LYS A 50 -9.53 -2.16 -12.59
N PHE A 51 -9.84 -0.97 -13.10
CA PHE A 51 -8.88 -0.12 -13.81
C PHE A 51 -7.91 0.60 -12.87
N GLU A 52 -8.30 0.82 -11.63
CA GLU A 52 -7.43 1.39 -10.60
C GLU A 52 -6.58 0.30 -9.96
N ASN A 53 -7.18 -0.87 -9.68
CA ASN A 53 -6.48 -2.04 -9.16
C ASN A 53 -5.38 -2.51 -10.12
N MET A 54 -5.64 -2.54 -11.42
CA MET A 54 -4.63 -2.87 -12.43
C MET A 54 -3.42 -1.92 -12.37
N GLY A 55 -3.66 -0.62 -12.18
CA GLY A 55 -2.61 0.38 -12.00
C GLY A 55 -1.78 0.16 -10.73
N ALA A 56 -2.47 -0.11 -9.62
CA ALA A 56 -1.82 -0.40 -8.33
C ALA A 56 -0.99 -1.70 -8.38
N GLN A 57 -1.48 -2.74 -9.06
CA GLN A 57 -0.79 -4.02 -9.20
C GLN A 57 0.52 -3.90 -9.99
N MET A 58 0.55 -3.10 -11.06
CA MET A 58 1.80 -2.85 -11.82
C MET A 58 2.90 -2.25 -10.93
N VAL A 59 2.56 -1.28 -10.09
CA VAL A 59 3.52 -0.63 -9.18
C VAL A 59 3.96 -1.57 -8.06
N ARG A 60 3.03 -2.39 -7.55
CA ARG A 60 3.32 -3.42 -6.55
C ARG A 60 4.34 -4.44 -7.06
N GLU A 61 4.25 -4.81 -8.34
CA GLU A 61 5.18 -5.79 -8.92
C GLU A 61 6.60 -5.25 -9.03
N VAL A 62 6.76 -3.96 -9.35
CA VAL A 62 8.07 -3.28 -9.32
C VAL A 62 8.61 -3.22 -7.90
N ALA A 63 7.76 -2.86 -6.94
CA ALA A 63 8.14 -2.77 -5.53
C ALA A 63 8.49 -4.13 -4.88
N SER A 64 8.02 -5.25 -5.43
CA SER A 64 8.32 -6.59 -4.92
C SER A 64 9.57 -7.22 -5.56
N LYS A 65 10.07 -6.66 -6.67
CA LYS A 65 11.28 -7.11 -7.38
C LYS A 65 12.55 -6.40 -6.92
N THR A 66 12.44 -5.51 -5.91
CA THR A 66 13.57 -4.84 -5.24
C THR A 66 13.54 -5.18 -3.76
#